data_AF-A0A2M7NL47-F1
#
_entry.id   AF-A0A2M7NL47-F1
#
_cell.length_a   1.000
_cell.length_b   1.000
_cell.length_c   1.000
_cell.angle_alpha   90.00
_cell.angle_beta   90.00
_cell.angle_gamma   90.00
#
_symmetry.space_group_name_H-M   'P 1'
#
loop_
_entity.id
_entity.type
_entity.pdbx_description
1 polymer ?
#
loop_
_entity_poly.entity_id
_entity_poly.type
_entity_poly.pdbx_seq_one_letter_code
_entity_poly.pdbx_strand_id
1 'polypeptide(L)'
;MIYIHIPFCKQACHYCDFHFSTNLKQKQAFLYALDKEIELQKNFFENAVFPSPLLVSSRATIPQPLKTVYFGGGTPSILEISELKAILEKIKSTFEIDQNAEITLEANPDDLTSLEFLKSLKEIGFNRLSIGIQSFEESFLKFMNRAHNAEEAKNCVKLAQKAGFENISVDLIYGIQLPKKEIEFDVIENDFEKQSEVLNSNPHYFWEKDLEFALSLNVPHISAYCLTIEPKTPFGNSLKKGKLKRIDEEFAAQQFELLTETLKENGYIHYEISNFAKPNQFSKHNTAYWKDEPYLGLGTSAHSYDGKNRFMNAANNRNYVENLNKNSLPQTIDELSENDRINEYFLTSLRTIWGIDLNHLNKKYNYNLLENQSKTISKLIDNEMIELKNDTIILTEKGKLFADGIASDLFL
;
A
#
# COMPACT_ATOMS: atom_id res chain seq x y z
N MET A 1 13.50 4.62 -6.04
CA MET A 1 12.18 5.29 -5.99
C MET A 1 12.08 6.24 -4.80
N ILE A 2 11.16 7.20 -4.77
CA ILE A 2 10.92 8.07 -3.61
C ILE A 2 9.51 7.88 -3.05
N TYR A 3 9.40 7.73 -1.73
CA TYR A 3 8.16 7.80 -0.96
C TYR A 3 8.19 9.02 -0.05
N ILE A 4 7.08 9.76 0.03
CA ILE A 4 6.93 10.96 0.85
C ILE A 4 5.75 10.76 1.80
N HIS A 5 6.05 10.69 3.09
CA HIS A 5 5.06 10.51 4.14
C HIS A 5 4.53 11.86 4.63
N ILE A 6 3.27 12.16 4.34
CA ILE A 6 2.55 13.35 4.83
C ILE A 6 1.72 12.95 6.05
N PRO A 7 2.11 13.31 7.29
CA PRO A 7 1.55 12.73 8.51
C PRO A 7 0.28 13.45 8.98
N PHE A 8 -0.56 13.96 8.08
CA PHE A 8 -1.74 14.75 8.41
C PHE A 8 -3.02 14.10 7.90
N CYS A 9 -4.03 13.99 8.76
CA CYS A 9 -5.35 13.49 8.41
C CYS A 9 -6.43 14.46 8.92
N LYS A 10 -7.59 14.52 8.27
CA LYS A 10 -8.77 15.20 8.84
C LYS A 10 -9.35 14.43 10.02
N GLN A 11 -9.32 13.09 9.95
CA GLN A 11 -9.97 12.19 10.90
C GLN A 11 -9.11 10.97 11.19
N ALA A 12 -9.21 10.46 12.43
CA ALA A 12 -8.54 9.24 12.85
C ALA A 12 -9.44 8.03 12.56
N CYS A 13 -9.09 7.24 11.56
CA CYS A 13 -9.80 5.99 11.25
C CYS A 13 -9.59 4.98 12.39
N HIS A 14 -10.62 4.18 12.71
CA HIS A 14 -10.58 3.27 13.85
C HIS A 14 -9.60 2.10 13.71
N TYR A 15 -9.22 1.75 12.47
CA TYR A 15 -8.31 0.65 12.14
C TYR A 15 -6.86 1.08 11.86
N CYS A 16 -6.62 2.37 11.62
CA CYS A 16 -5.35 2.84 11.08
C CYS A 16 -4.26 2.88 12.17
N ASP A 17 -3.17 2.14 11.95
CA ASP A 17 -1.98 2.13 12.82
C ASP A 17 -0.78 2.89 12.21
N PHE A 18 -0.96 3.53 11.06
CA PHE A 18 0.07 4.39 10.49
C PHE A 18 0.31 5.63 11.37
N HIS A 19 1.49 6.22 11.25
CA HIS A 19 1.78 7.47 11.93
C HIS A 19 0.99 8.63 11.28
N PHE A 20 0.16 9.31 12.05
CA PHE A 20 -0.58 10.48 11.59
C PHE A 20 -0.83 11.49 12.70
N SER A 21 -1.31 12.66 12.32
CA SER A 21 -1.78 13.71 13.20
C SER A 21 -3.03 14.37 12.64
N THR A 22 -4.07 14.49 13.45
CA THR A 22 -5.25 15.31 13.12
C THR A 22 -5.07 16.79 13.45
N ASN A 23 -3.90 17.17 13.99
CA ASN A 23 -3.58 18.54 14.34
C ASN A 23 -2.71 19.20 13.26
N LEU A 24 -3.33 20.06 12.45
CA LEU A 24 -2.68 20.73 11.32
C LEU A 24 -1.80 21.93 11.72
N LYS A 25 -1.73 22.30 13.01
CA LYS A 25 -0.95 23.48 13.47
C LYS A 25 0.53 23.38 13.10
N GLN A 26 1.07 22.17 13.00
CA GLN A 26 2.47 21.93 12.66
C GLN A 26 2.70 21.73 11.15
N LYS A 27 1.66 21.83 10.30
CA LYS A 27 1.76 21.56 8.85
C LYS A 27 2.86 22.38 8.19
N GLN A 28 2.86 23.70 8.37
CA GLN A 28 3.86 24.56 7.73
C GLN A 28 5.28 24.29 8.22
N ALA A 29 5.44 24.05 9.54
CA ALA A 29 6.75 23.72 10.10
C ALA A 29 7.27 22.36 9.58
N PHE A 30 6.37 21.40 9.39
CA PHE A 30 6.68 20.11 8.77
C PHE A 30 7.10 20.25 7.31
N LEU A 31 6.36 21.02 6.50
CA LEU A 31 6.68 21.22 5.08
C LEU A 31 8.05 21.88 4.90
N TYR A 32 8.38 22.87 5.73
CA TYR A 32 9.71 23.48 5.75
C TYR A 32 10.81 22.50 6.16
N ALA A 33 10.54 21.60 7.12
CA ALA A 33 11.47 20.56 7.52
C ALA A 33 11.67 19.52 6.39
N LEU A 34 10.59 19.12 5.71
CA LEU A 34 10.63 18.21 4.57
C LEU A 34 11.48 18.76 3.41
N ASP A 35 11.37 20.05 3.09
CA ASP A 35 12.24 20.71 2.10
C ASP A 35 13.73 20.57 2.45
N LYS A 36 14.08 20.77 3.72
CA LYS A 36 15.46 20.56 4.22
C LYS A 36 15.88 19.10 4.14
N GLU A 37 15.01 18.18 4.49
CA GLU A 37 15.33 16.75 4.41
C GLU A 37 15.65 16.33 2.98
N ILE A 38 14.85 16.77 2.01
CA ILE A 38 15.09 16.52 0.58
C ILE A 38 16.50 16.96 0.19
N GLU A 39 16.92 18.16 0.60
CA GLU A 39 18.26 18.66 0.33
C GLU A 39 19.36 17.84 1.02
N LEU A 40 19.16 17.47 2.28
CA LEU A 40 20.13 16.66 3.05
C LEU A 40 20.29 15.25 2.47
N GLN A 41 19.25 14.70 1.86
CA GLN A 41 19.21 13.35 1.29
C GLN A 41 19.54 13.29 -0.21
N LYS A 42 19.99 14.39 -0.83
CA LYS A 42 20.24 14.47 -2.28
C LYS A 42 21.19 13.40 -2.83
N ASN A 43 22.13 12.95 -2.01
CA ASN A 43 23.14 11.95 -2.37
C ASN A 43 22.78 10.52 -1.91
N PHE A 44 21.55 10.28 -1.43
CA PHE A 44 21.14 8.97 -0.89
C PHE A 44 21.43 7.82 -1.87
N PHE A 45 21.06 8.00 -3.14
CA PHE A 45 21.22 6.96 -4.17
C PHE A 45 22.66 6.77 -4.65
N GLU A 46 23.60 7.65 -4.32
CA GLU A 46 25.02 7.46 -4.68
C GLU A 46 25.63 6.27 -3.94
N ASN A 47 25.09 5.92 -2.77
CA ASN A 47 25.56 4.81 -1.93
C ASN A 47 24.65 3.57 -2.01
N ALA A 48 23.57 3.63 -2.81
CA ALA A 48 22.61 2.54 -2.88
C ALA A 48 23.14 1.34 -3.68
N VAL A 49 22.93 0.14 -3.14
CA VAL A 49 23.20 -1.15 -3.75
C VAL A 49 21.95 -1.61 -4.48
N PHE A 50 21.95 -1.50 -5.81
CA PHE A 50 20.85 -1.98 -6.63
C PHE A 50 20.95 -3.51 -6.82
N PRO A 51 19.83 -4.26 -6.73
CA PRO A 51 19.84 -5.64 -7.18
C PRO A 51 20.24 -5.66 -8.65
N SER A 52 21.40 -6.28 -8.97
CA SER A 52 21.86 -6.38 -10.34
C SER A 52 20.76 -7.06 -11.16
N PRO A 53 20.24 -6.44 -12.23
CA PRO A 53 19.46 -7.18 -13.19
C PRO A 53 20.37 -8.25 -13.79
N LEU A 54 19.84 -9.46 -13.96
CA LEU A 54 20.27 -10.29 -15.09
C LEU A 54 20.19 -9.36 -16.32
N LEU A 55 21.34 -9.03 -16.93
CA LEU A 55 21.52 -8.14 -18.09
C LEU A 55 21.90 -6.66 -17.84
N VAL A 56 22.73 -6.34 -16.84
CA VAL A 56 23.54 -5.11 -16.94
C VAL A 56 25.02 -5.43 -16.84
N SER A 57 25.74 -5.08 -17.91
CA SER A 57 27.20 -5.12 -17.98
C SER A 57 27.84 -4.47 -16.76
N SER A 58 29.06 -4.86 -16.42
CA SER A 58 29.93 -4.40 -15.32
C SER A 58 30.29 -2.90 -15.30
N ARG A 59 29.40 -2.01 -15.77
CA ARG A 59 29.53 -0.55 -15.86
C ARG A 59 28.30 0.23 -15.36
N ALA A 60 27.43 -0.36 -14.54
CA ALA A 60 26.33 0.38 -13.92
C ALA A 60 26.76 1.05 -12.60
N THR A 61 27.57 2.09 -12.72
CA THR A 61 27.87 3.07 -11.66
C THR A 61 27.16 4.41 -11.90
N ILE A 62 26.15 4.44 -12.78
CA ILE A 62 25.38 5.66 -13.08
C ILE A 62 24.06 5.58 -12.32
N PRO A 63 23.73 6.55 -11.46
CA PRO A 63 22.42 6.67 -10.83
C PRO A 63 21.34 6.66 -11.91
N GLN A 64 20.35 5.77 -11.81
CA GLN A 64 19.23 5.78 -12.74
C GLN A 64 18.20 6.84 -12.32
N PRO A 65 17.53 7.49 -13.30
CA PRO A 65 16.42 8.40 -13.00
C PRO A 65 15.33 7.73 -12.17
N LEU A 66 14.68 8.50 -11.30
CA LEU A 66 13.55 8.04 -10.51
C LEU A 66 12.39 7.66 -11.42
N LYS A 67 11.96 6.39 -11.34
CA LYS A 67 10.81 5.87 -12.10
C LYS A 67 9.46 6.15 -11.43
N THR A 68 9.47 6.50 -10.16
CA THR A 68 8.25 6.75 -9.38
C THR A 68 8.53 7.60 -8.15
N VAL A 69 7.59 8.51 -7.88
CA VAL A 69 7.49 9.35 -6.68
C VAL A 69 6.09 9.17 -6.11
N TYR A 70 5.98 8.82 -4.84
CA TYR A 70 4.71 8.48 -4.21
C TYR A 70 4.49 9.31 -2.96
N PHE A 71 3.39 10.06 -2.94
CA PHE A 71 2.95 10.81 -1.77
C PHE A 71 1.92 9.95 -1.04
N GLY A 72 2.23 9.57 0.19
CA GLY A 72 1.35 8.75 1.03
C GLY A 72 1.40 9.13 2.51
N GLY A 73 0.87 8.25 3.36
CA GLY A 73 1.01 8.32 4.82
C GLY A 73 -0.30 8.56 5.53
N GLY A 74 -0.48 9.76 6.09
CA GLY A 74 -1.77 10.19 6.60
C GLY A 74 -2.75 10.42 5.47
N THR A 75 -2.83 11.64 4.95
CA THR A 75 -3.66 11.99 3.79
C THR A 75 -3.01 13.14 3.03
N PRO A 76 -2.15 12.85 2.02
CA PRO A 76 -1.49 13.87 1.21
C PRO A 76 -2.44 14.84 0.49
N SER A 77 -3.63 14.38 0.10
CA SER A 77 -4.65 15.22 -0.55
C SER A 77 -5.19 16.37 0.29
N ILE A 78 -4.87 16.42 1.59
CA ILE A 78 -5.20 17.55 2.47
C ILE A 78 -4.32 18.79 2.20
N LEU A 79 -3.20 18.61 1.49
CA LEU A 79 -2.29 19.70 1.15
C LEU A 79 -2.87 20.56 0.02
N GLU A 80 -2.57 21.85 0.07
CA GLU A 80 -2.93 22.78 -1.00
C GLU A 80 -2.09 22.50 -2.26
N ILE A 81 -2.62 22.86 -3.43
CA ILE A 81 -1.91 22.68 -4.72
C ILE A 81 -0.53 23.34 -4.69
N SER A 82 -0.39 24.53 -4.10
CA SER A 82 0.88 25.22 -3.94
C SER A 82 1.88 24.45 -3.08
N GLU A 83 1.41 23.76 -2.03
CA GLU A 83 2.25 22.95 -1.14
C GLU A 83 2.73 21.69 -1.85
N LEU A 84 1.82 20.98 -2.53
CA LEU A 84 2.16 19.80 -3.34
C LEU A 84 3.14 20.15 -4.47
N LYS A 85 2.89 21.27 -5.15
CA LYS A 85 3.76 21.79 -6.21
C LYS A 85 5.16 22.09 -5.67
N ALA A 86 5.27 22.77 -4.53
CA ALA A 86 6.56 23.12 -3.94
C ALA A 86 7.38 21.86 -3.60
N ILE A 87 6.76 20.83 -3.02
CA ILE A 87 7.45 19.56 -2.74
C ILE A 87 7.93 18.91 -4.05
N LEU A 88 7.05 18.83 -5.06
CA LEU A 88 7.40 18.16 -6.31
C LEU A 88 8.49 18.91 -7.09
N GLU A 89 8.46 20.25 -7.10
CA GLU A 89 9.52 21.08 -7.68
C GLU A 89 10.84 20.90 -6.94
N LYS A 90 10.82 20.83 -5.60
CA LYS A 90 12.02 20.55 -4.81
C LYS A 90 12.60 19.19 -5.19
N ILE A 91 11.80 18.12 -5.25
CA ILE A 91 12.24 16.78 -5.68
C ILE A 91 12.83 16.83 -7.09
N LYS A 92 12.14 17.46 -8.06
CA LYS A 92 12.62 17.62 -9.45
C LYS A 92 13.94 18.40 -9.56
N SER A 93 14.18 19.33 -8.64
CA SER A 93 15.43 20.11 -8.60
C SER A 93 16.60 19.36 -7.95
N THR A 94 16.29 18.36 -7.12
CA THR A 94 17.28 17.62 -6.34
C THR A 94 17.63 16.27 -6.98
N PHE A 95 16.66 15.61 -7.61
CA PHE A 95 16.82 14.28 -8.19
C PHE A 95 16.42 14.27 -9.67
N GLU A 96 17.13 13.47 -10.47
CA GLU A 96 16.71 13.19 -11.85
C GLU A 96 15.47 12.28 -11.85
N ILE A 97 14.44 12.69 -12.57
CA ILE A 97 13.18 11.95 -12.69
C ILE A 97 12.98 11.53 -14.14
N ASP A 98 12.62 10.27 -14.35
CA ASP A 98 12.29 9.76 -15.68
C ASP A 98 11.08 10.52 -16.26
N GLN A 99 11.12 10.87 -17.54
CA GLN A 99 10.02 11.58 -18.21
C GLN A 99 8.67 10.84 -18.12
N ASN A 100 8.70 9.51 -17.99
CA ASN A 100 7.54 8.64 -17.85
C ASN A 100 7.36 8.17 -16.40
N ALA A 101 7.95 8.86 -15.42
CA ALA A 101 7.82 8.50 -14.02
C ALA A 101 6.35 8.52 -13.59
N GLU A 102 5.97 7.55 -12.77
CA GLU A 102 4.68 7.54 -12.09
C GLU A 102 4.74 8.46 -10.88
N ILE A 103 3.93 9.51 -10.85
CA ILE A 103 3.84 10.45 -9.73
C ILE A 103 2.46 10.27 -9.10
N THR A 104 2.44 9.61 -7.95
CA THR A 104 1.22 9.18 -7.26
C THR A 104 0.87 10.11 -6.10
N LEU A 105 -0.42 10.43 -5.98
CA LEU A 105 -1.00 11.02 -4.78
C LEU A 105 -1.98 10.03 -4.13
N GLU A 106 -1.76 9.66 -2.87
CA GLU A 106 -2.82 9.08 -2.04
C GLU A 106 -3.86 10.14 -1.67
N ALA A 107 -5.13 9.77 -1.78
CA ALA A 107 -6.23 10.68 -1.54
C ALA A 107 -7.40 10.03 -0.80
N ASN A 108 -8.10 10.83 0.01
CA ASN A 108 -9.42 10.47 0.52
C ASN A 108 -10.52 11.06 -0.38
N PRO A 109 -11.67 10.37 -0.52
CA PRO A 109 -12.78 10.84 -1.36
C PRO A 109 -13.29 12.26 -1.05
N ASP A 110 -13.32 12.66 0.22
CA ASP A 110 -13.82 13.98 0.65
C ASP A 110 -12.88 15.14 0.28
N ASP A 111 -11.62 14.85 -0.09
CA ASP A 111 -10.69 15.83 -0.67
C ASP A 111 -10.87 15.99 -2.18
N LEU A 112 -11.46 15.00 -2.85
CA LEU A 112 -11.57 14.92 -4.32
C LEU A 112 -12.94 15.40 -4.82
N THR A 113 -13.42 16.52 -4.29
CA THR A 113 -14.76 17.08 -4.60
C THR A 113 -14.74 18.19 -5.65
N SER A 114 -13.56 18.70 -6.02
CA SER A 114 -13.40 19.77 -7.00
C SER A 114 -12.72 19.30 -8.29
N LEU A 115 -13.39 19.51 -9.42
CA LEU A 115 -12.82 19.25 -10.75
C LEU A 115 -11.59 20.14 -11.01
N GLU A 116 -11.60 21.37 -10.51
CA GLU A 116 -10.48 22.31 -10.65
C GLU A 116 -9.26 21.86 -9.85
N PHE A 117 -9.47 21.35 -8.63
CA PHE A 117 -8.40 20.77 -7.82
C PHE A 117 -7.74 19.59 -8.55
N LEU A 118 -8.54 18.64 -9.03
CA LEU A 118 -8.04 17.48 -9.78
C LEU A 118 -7.31 17.86 -11.06
N LYS A 119 -7.79 18.86 -11.81
CA LYS A 119 -7.07 19.39 -12.99
C LYS A 119 -5.75 20.02 -12.59
N SER A 120 -5.73 20.80 -11.51
CA SER A 120 -4.52 21.43 -10.98
C SER A 120 -3.48 20.39 -10.56
N LEU A 121 -3.90 19.26 -9.96
CA LEU A 121 -3.00 18.14 -9.64
C LEU A 121 -2.32 17.59 -10.91
N LYS A 122 -3.07 17.39 -11.98
CA LYS A 122 -2.50 16.97 -13.27
C LYS A 122 -1.52 17.99 -13.83
N GLU A 123 -1.88 19.27 -13.78
CA GLU A 123 -1.06 20.37 -14.31
C GLU A 123 0.29 20.47 -13.62
N ILE A 124 0.37 20.22 -12.30
CA ILE A 124 1.65 20.24 -11.56
C ILE A 124 2.46 18.95 -11.73
N GLY A 125 1.85 17.88 -12.25
CA GLY A 125 2.53 16.67 -12.72
C GLY A 125 2.10 15.36 -12.06
N PHE A 126 1.08 15.34 -11.19
CA PHE A 126 0.51 14.08 -10.71
C PHE A 126 -0.19 13.35 -11.85
N ASN A 127 0.13 12.08 -12.04
CA ASN A 127 -0.42 11.27 -13.12
C ASN A 127 -1.04 9.95 -12.64
N ARG A 128 -0.99 9.67 -11.33
CA ARG A 128 -1.69 8.55 -10.69
C ARG A 128 -2.37 8.98 -9.39
N LEU A 129 -3.56 8.45 -9.12
CA LEU A 129 -4.24 8.56 -7.83
C LEU A 129 -4.37 7.18 -7.17
N SER A 130 -4.15 7.11 -5.85
CA SER A 130 -4.58 5.97 -5.02
C SER A 130 -5.65 6.47 -4.07
N ILE A 131 -6.87 5.97 -4.19
CA ILE A 131 -8.02 6.52 -3.47
C ILE A 131 -8.48 5.52 -2.42
N GLY A 132 -8.37 5.92 -1.15
CA GLY A 132 -8.77 5.13 0.01
C GLY A 132 -10.30 5.06 0.17
N ILE A 133 -10.97 4.25 -0.64
CA ILE A 133 -12.42 4.05 -0.61
C ILE A 133 -12.84 3.25 0.62
N GLN A 134 -12.17 2.14 0.84
CA GLN A 134 -12.40 1.11 1.85
C GLN A 134 -13.71 0.34 1.66
N SER A 135 -14.84 1.05 1.54
CA SER A 135 -16.15 0.50 1.20
C SER A 135 -17.02 1.58 0.54
N PHE A 136 -18.01 1.18 -0.26
CA PHE A 136 -19.04 2.05 -0.81
C PHE A 136 -20.33 2.05 0.04
N GLU A 137 -20.31 1.36 1.18
CA GLU A 137 -21.42 1.21 2.11
C GLU A 137 -21.28 2.15 3.32
N GLU A 138 -22.30 2.97 3.55
CA GLU A 138 -22.29 4.05 4.56
C GLU A 138 -22.05 3.51 5.98
N SER A 139 -22.67 2.37 6.32
CA SER A 139 -22.56 1.74 7.63
C SER A 139 -21.12 1.26 7.92
N PHE A 140 -20.42 0.74 6.92
CA PHE A 140 -19.01 0.34 7.03
C PHE A 140 -18.09 1.55 7.18
N LEU A 141 -18.35 2.63 6.44
CA LEU A 141 -17.60 3.89 6.55
C LEU A 141 -17.75 4.52 7.95
N LYS A 142 -18.98 4.59 8.47
CA LYS A 142 -19.27 5.04 9.84
C LYS A 142 -18.57 4.16 10.88
N PHE A 143 -18.66 2.83 10.76
CA PHE A 143 -18.00 1.88 11.65
C PHE A 143 -16.48 2.09 11.71
N MET A 144 -15.86 2.30 10.56
CA MET A 144 -14.43 2.58 10.43
C MET A 144 -14.03 4.02 10.81
N ASN A 145 -15.00 4.88 11.11
CA ASN A 145 -14.81 6.31 11.37
C ASN A 145 -14.07 7.01 10.24
N ARG A 146 -14.53 6.78 9.00
CA ARG A 146 -14.05 7.47 7.79
C ARG A 146 -14.57 8.91 7.76
N ALA A 147 -13.78 9.81 7.18
CA ALA A 147 -14.17 11.22 7.01
C ALA A 147 -15.20 11.41 5.88
N HIS A 148 -15.16 10.51 4.90
CA HIS A 148 -16.01 10.55 3.72
C HIS A 148 -17.25 9.66 3.89
N ASN A 149 -18.31 9.98 3.14
CA ASN A 149 -19.54 9.19 3.05
C ASN A 149 -19.63 8.37 1.75
N ALA A 150 -20.65 7.52 1.64
CA ALA A 150 -20.85 6.65 0.49
C ALA A 150 -21.03 7.41 -0.83
N GLU A 151 -21.67 8.58 -0.83
CA GLU A 151 -21.84 9.40 -2.03
C GLU A 151 -20.48 9.94 -2.53
N GLU A 152 -19.65 10.45 -1.62
CA GLU A 152 -18.29 10.92 -1.93
C GLU A 152 -17.42 9.79 -2.46
N ALA A 153 -17.46 8.61 -1.83
CA ALA A 153 -16.77 7.41 -2.33
C ALA A 153 -17.16 7.07 -3.78
N LYS A 154 -18.45 7.13 -4.08
CA LYS A 154 -19.00 6.79 -5.42
C LYS A 154 -18.68 7.86 -6.48
N ASN A 155 -18.60 9.12 -6.08
CA ASN A 155 -18.45 10.25 -7.01
C ASN A 155 -17.00 10.65 -7.28
N CYS A 156 -16.09 10.51 -6.31
CA CYS A 156 -14.71 10.99 -6.41
C CYS A 156 -13.95 10.37 -7.61
N VAL A 157 -14.11 9.07 -7.86
CA VAL A 157 -13.45 8.37 -8.97
C VAL A 157 -13.95 8.88 -10.31
N LYS A 158 -15.27 9.06 -10.46
CA LYS A 158 -15.87 9.62 -11.68
C LYS A 158 -15.38 11.04 -11.93
N LEU A 159 -15.20 11.84 -10.88
CA LEU A 159 -14.67 13.18 -10.99
C LEU A 159 -13.19 13.18 -11.41
N ALA A 160 -12.38 12.28 -10.85
CA ALA A 160 -10.99 12.09 -11.24
C ALA A 160 -10.86 11.67 -12.72
N GLN A 161 -11.69 10.74 -13.18
CA GLN A 161 -11.78 10.35 -14.59
C GLN A 161 -12.18 11.54 -15.47
N LYS A 162 -13.16 12.36 -15.05
CA LYS A 162 -13.56 13.58 -15.76
C LYS A 162 -12.44 14.64 -15.80
N ALA A 163 -11.57 14.68 -14.81
CA ALA A 163 -10.36 15.51 -14.81
C ALA A 163 -9.28 14.96 -15.75
N GLY A 164 -9.45 13.73 -16.25
CA GLY A 164 -8.56 13.05 -17.18
C GLY A 164 -7.53 12.15 -16.51
N PHE A 165 -7.69 11.77 -15.25
CA PHE A 165 -6.85 10.70 -14.67
C PHE A 165 -7.24 9.36 -15.28
N GLU A 166 -6.26 8.68 -15.88
CA GLU A 166 -6.43 7.35 -16.47
C GLU A 166 -5.85 6.26 -15.56
N ASN A 167 -4.80 6.58 -14.79
CA ASN A 167 -4.18 5.69 -13.80
C ASN A 167 -4.76 5.97 -12.41
N ILE A 168 -5.76 5.19 -12.00
CA ILE A 168 -6.46 5.32 -10.72
C ILE A 168 -6.47 3.95 -10.03
N SER A 169 -6.10 3.94 -8.75
CA SER A 169 -6.38 2.82 -7.84
C SER A 169 -7.53 3.18 -6.91
N VAL A 170 -8.39 2.20 -6.64
CA VAL A 170 -9.28 2.22 -5.46
C VAL A 170 -8.78 1.20 -4.47
N ASP A 171 -8.67 1.62 -3.23
CA ASP A 171 -8.19 0.79 -2.13
C ASP A 171 -9.41 0.38 -1.28
N LEU A 172 -9.60 -0.92 -1.10
CA LEU A 172 -10.75 -1.54 -0.42
C LEU A 172 -10.28 -2.31 0.83
N ILE A 173 -11.18 -2.47 1.80
CA ILE A 173 -10.92 -3.33 2.97
C ILE A 173 -12.02 -4.39 3.05
N TYR A 174 -11.58 -5.65 3.09
CA TYR A 174 -12.45 -6.80 3.34
C TYR A 174 -12.16 -7.41 4.72
N GLY A 175 -12.88 -8.46 5.08
CA GLY A 175 -12.79 -9.07 6.40
C GLY A 175 -13.42 -8.16 7.46
N ILE A 176 -14.56 -7.53 7.15
CA ILE A 176 -15.32 -6.69 8.08
C ILE A 176 -16.72 -7.27 8.24
N GLN A 177 -17.17 -7.37 9.48
CA GLN A 177 -18.55 -7.71 9.81
C GLN A 177 -19.08 -6.71 10.84
N LEU A 178 -20.16 -6.02 10.49
CA LEU A 178 -20.77 -5.05 11.38
C LEU A 178 -21.39 -5.75 12.60
N PRO A 179 -21.27 -5.18 13.81
CA PRO A 179 -22.03 -5.66 14.95
C PRO A 179 -23.53 -5.56 14.68
N LYS A 180 -24.33 -6.57 15.08
CA LYS A 180 -25.80 -6.61 14.87
C LYS A 180 -26.57 -5.35 15.34
N LYS A 181 -25.97 -4.52 16.22
CA LYS A 181 -26.58 -3.29 16.74
C LYS A 181 -26.19 -2.01 15.97
N GLU A 182 -25.17 -2.06 15.12
CA GLU A 182 -24.63 -0.90 14.40
C GLU A 182 -24.99 -0.87 12.92
N ILE A 183 -25.82 -1.82 12.48
CA ILE A 183 -26.34 -1.82 11.12
C ILE A 183 -27.53 -0.85 11.03
N GLU A 184 -27.22 0.44 10.94
CA GLU A 184 -28.16 1.44 10.43
C GLU A 184 -28.06 1.41 8.90
N PHE A 185 -29.04 0.77 8.24
CA PHE A 185 -29.06 0.63 6.79
C PHE A 185 -29.67 1.88 6.14
N ASP A 186 -28.94 2.52 5.23
CA ASP A 186 -29.44 3.63 4.42
C ASP A 186 -29.97 3.11 3.06
N VAL A 187 -31.31 3.08 2.94
CA VAL A 187 -32.12 2.95 1.69
C VAL A 187 -31.93 1.61 0.94
N ILE A 188 -32.80 0.59 1.09
CA ILE A 188 -34.16 0.43 0.54
C ILE A 188 -34.92 -0.56 1.47
N GLU A 189 -36.13 -0.19 1.90
CA GLU A 189 -37.01 -0.90 2.85
C GLU A 189 -36.58 -0.86 4.34
N ASN A 190 -37.38 -0.14 5.13
CA ASN A 190 -37.35 -0.09 6.60
C ASN A 190 -37.80 -1.43 7.23
N ASP A 191 -37.20 -2.54 6.83
CA ASP A 191 -37.60 -3.88 7.26
C ASP A 191 -36.37 -4.66 7.74
N PHE A 192 -36.00 -4.41 9.00
CA PHE A 192 -34.86 -5.03 9.68
C PHE A 192 -34.93 -6.58 9.64
N GLU A 193 -36.14 -7.14 9.52
CA GLU A 193 -36.37 -8.59 9.41
C GLU A 193 -35.92 -9.14 8.05
N LYS A 194 -36.32 -8.52 6.92
CA LYS A 194 -35.90 -8.94 5.57
C LYS A 194 -34.39 -8.84 5.34
N GLN A 195 -33.74 -7.83 5.92
CA GLN A 195 -32.30 -7.62 5.71
C GLN A 195 -31.44 -8.54 6.60
N SER A 196 -31.93 -8.88 7.80
CA SER A 196 -31.40 -9.99 8.60
C SER A 196 -31.50 -11.30 7.81
N GLU A 197 -32.61 -11.56 7.12
CA GLU A 197 -32.75 -12.73 6.24
C GLU A 197 -31.76 -12.73 5.07
N VAL A 198 -31.49 -11.58 4.43
CA VAL A 198 -30.47 -11.45 3.38
C VAL A 198 -29.07 -11.78 3.92
N LEU A 199 -28.66 -11.22 5.06
CA LEU A 199 -27.34 -11.50 5.64
C LEU A 199 -27.22 -12.92 6.20
N ASN A 200 -28.33 -13.51 6.66
CA ASN A 200 -28.36 -14.91 7.08
C ASN A 200 -28.25 -15.88 5.88
N SER A 201 -28.68 -15.47 4.68
CA SER A 201 -28.62 -16.28 3.47
C SER A 201 -27.38 -16.01 2.62
N ASN A 202 -26.83 -14.80 2.65
CA ASN A 202 -25.55 -14.42 2.05
C ASN A 202 -24.76 -13.51 3.01
N PRO A 203 -23.80 -14.07 3.78
CA PRO A 203 -23.00 -13.30 4.72
C PRO A 203 -21.97 -12.37 4.05
N HIS A 204 -21.74 -12.52 2.73
CA HIS A 204 -20.76 -11.74 1.95
C HIS A 204 -21.39 -10.65 1.07
N TYR A 205 -22.71 -10.45 1.15
CA TYR A 205 -23.49 -9.53 0.31
C TYR A 205 -22.86 -8.14 0.12
N PHE A 206 -22.40 -7.50 1.21
CA PHE A 206 -21.80 -6.17 1.12
C PHE A 206 -20.45 -6.16 0.40
N TRP A 207 -19.67 -7.22 0.56
CA TRP A 207 -18.40 -7.34 -0.14
C TRP A 207 -18.60 -7.55 -1.64
N GLU A 208 -19.58 -8.38 -2.02
CA GLU A 208 -20.01 -8.52 -3.42
C GLU A 208 -20.45 -7.18 -4.03
N LYS A 209 -21.20 -6.36 -3.27
CA LYS A 209 -21.65 -5.03 -3.70
C LYS A 209 -20.49 -4.06 -3.90
N ASP A 210 -19.52 -4.06 -2.98
CA ASP A 210 -18.32 -3.24 -3.10
C ASP A 210 -17.49 -3.62 -4.35
N LEU A 211 -17.33 -4.91 -4.60
CA LEU A 211 -16.65 -5.42 -5.81
C LEU A 211 -17.41 -5.06 -7.09
N GLU A 212 -18.73 -5.28 -7.12
CA GLU A 212 -19.59 -4.91 -8.25
C GLU A 212 -19.45 -3.42 -8.58
N PHE A 213 -19.50 -2.56 -7.56
CA PHE A 213 -19.39 -1.13 -7.76
C PHE A 213 -17.97 -0.72 -8.19
N ALA A 214 -16.93 -1.26 -7.56
CA ALA A 214 -15.53 -1.01 -7.96
C ALA A 214 -15.28 -1.36 -9.42
N LEU A 215 -15.80 -2.51 -9.88
CA LEU A 215 -15.73 -2.93 -11.28
C LEU A 215 -16.49 -1.98 -12.21
N SER A 216 -17.64 -1.47 -11.80
CA SER A 216 -18.44 -0.52 -12.59
C SER A 216 -17.71 0.80 -12.87
N LEU A 217 -16.74 1.17 -12.02
CA LEU A 217 -15.90 2.35 -12.21
C LEU A 217 -14.84 2.16 -13.32
N ASN A 218 -14.58 0.91 -13.74
CA ASN A 218 -13.59 0.57 -14.77
C ASN A 218 -12.20 1.21 -14.50
N VAL A 219 -11.76 1.16 -13.25
CA VAL A 219 -10.41 1.60 -12.85
C VAL A 219 -9.35 0.60 -13.32
N PRO A 220 -8.11 1.03 -13.62
CA PRO A 220 -7.08 0.09 -14.04
C PRO A 220 -6.48 -0.74 -12.91
N HIS A 221 -6.64 -0.30 -11.66
CA HIS A 221 -6.00 -0.89 -10.48
C HIS A 221 -6.95 -0.95 -9.29
N ILE A 222 -6.91 -2.04 -8.53
CA ILE A 222 -7.63 -2.22 -7.27
C ILE A 222 -6.64 -2.78 -6.25
N SER A 223 -6.58 -2.14 -5.09
CA SER A 223 -5.91 -2.71 -3.91
C SER A 223 -6.97 -3.19 -2.94
N ALA A 224 -6.78 -4.35 -2.31
CA ALA A 224 -7.71 -4.88 -1.33
C ALA A 224 -6.96 -5.52 -0.16
N TYR A 225 -7.29 -5.06 1.05
CA TYR A 225 -6.59 -5.45 2.29
C TYR A 225 -7.56 -6.14 3.25
N CYS A 226 -7.12 -7.24 3.86
CA CYS A 226 -7.86 -7.84 4.97
C CYS A 226 -7.74 -6.92 6.19
N LEU A 227 -8.86 -6.63 6.87
CA LEU A 227 -8.83 -5.84 8.08
C LEU A 227 -7.99 -6.54 9.17
N THR A 228 -6.81 -5.98 9.44
CA THR A 228 -6.00 -6.37 10.59
C THR A 228 -6.28 -5.42 11.77
N ILE A 229 -6.60 -5.99 12.93
CA ILE A 229 -6.88 -5.21 14.14
C ILE A 229 -5.60 -5.02 14.94
N GLU A 230 -5.00 -3.85 14.79
CA GLU A 230 -3.77 -3.50 15.51
C GLU A 230 -4.01 -3.10 16.97
N PRO A 231 -3.20 -3.56 17.95
CA PRO A 231 -3.49 -3.38 19.38
C PRO A 231 -3.61 -1.92 19.85
N LYS A 232 -2.90 -0.99 19.19
CA LYS A 232 -2.83 0.43 19.58
C LYS A 232 -3.99 1.26 19.02
N THR A 233 -4.78 0.69 18.13
CA THR A 233 -5.87 1.40 17.44
C THR A 233 -7.15 1.46 18.28
N PRO A 234 -8.12 2.32 17.94
CA PRO A 234 -9.46 2.27 18.51
C PRO A 234 -10.12 0.89 18.39
N PHE A 235 -9.98 0.19 17.26
CA PHE A 235 -10.46 -1.19 17.11
C PHE A 235 -9.73 -2.16 18.04
N GLY A 236 -8.40 -2.07 18.16
CA GLY A 236 -7.63 -2.89 19.11
C GLY A 236 -8.10 -2.70 20.56
N ASN A 237 -8.38 -1.47 20.95
CA ASN A 237 -8.95 -1.15 22.27
C ASN A 237 -10.37 -1.70 22.45
N SER A 238 -11.22 -1.62 21.42
CA SER A 238 -12.58 -2.17 21.45
C SER A 238 -12.58 -3.69 21.52
N LEU A 239 -11.66 -4.35 20.80
CA LEU A 239 -11.45 -5.80 20.85
C LEU A 239 -11.01 -6.23 22.25
N LYS A 240 -10.02 -5.55 22.83
CA LYS A 240 -9.55 -5.82 24.21
C LYS A 240 -10.66 -5.66 25.26
N LYS A 241 -11.62 -4.77 25.03
CA LYS A 241 -12.78 -4.54 25.91
C LYS A 241 -13.98 -5.44 25.61
N GLY A 242 -13.88 -6.36 24.64
CA GLY A 242 -14.96 -7.26 24.22
C GLY A 242 -16.13 -6.55 23.50
N LYS A 243 -15.93 -5.31 23.04
CA LYS A 243 -16.92 -4.55 22.27
C LYS A 243 -16.89 -4.89 20.78
N LEU A 244 -15.73 -5.29 20.28
CA LEU A 244 -15.52 -5.81 18.93
C LEU A 244 -15.11 -7.27 19.03
N LYS A 245 -15.51 -8.10 18.07
CA LYS A 245 -15.07 -9.49 17.95
C LYS A 245 -14.08 -9.60 16.80
N ARG A 246 -13.13 -10.53 16.91
CA ARG A 246 -12.32 -10.91 15.74
C ARG A 246 -13.23 -11.55 14.71
N ILE A 247 -12.91 -11.27 13.46
CA ILE A 247 -13.53 -11.92 12.32
C ILE A 247 -13.01 -13.35 12.26
N ASP A 248 -13.91 -14.24 11.86
CA ASP A 248 -13.61 -15.64 11.66
C ASP A 248 -12.68 -15.80 10.44
N GLU A 249 -11.63 -16.62 10.57
CA GLU A 249 -10.61 -16.75 9.53
C GLU A 249 -11.18 -17.35 8.24
N GLU A 250 -12.12 -18.29 8.35
CA GLU A 250 -12.82 -18.88 7.21
C GLU A 250 -13.68 -17.83 6.49
N PHE A 251 -14.38 -16.96 7.24
CA PHE A 251 -15.11 -15.83 6.64
C PHE A 251 -14.18 -14.90 5.83
N ALA A 252 -13.02 -14.54 6.38
CA ALA A 252 -12.06 -13.69 5.66
C ALA A 252 -11.45 -14.40 4.44
N ALA A 253 -11.17 -15.70 4.54
CA ALA A 253 -10.68 -16.52 3.43
C ALA A 253 -11.69 -16.55 2.27
N GLN A 254 -12.97 -16.78 2.55
CA GLN A 254 -14.03 -16.76 1.55
C GLN A 254 -14.16 -15.41 0.84
N GLN A 255 -13.99 -14.29 1.56
CA GLN A 255 -13.99 -12.96 0.94
C GLN A 255 -12.76 -12.73 0.04
N PHE A 256 -11.61 -13.27 0.42
CA PHE A 256 -10.41 -13.22 -0.42
C PHE A 256 -10.58 -14.08 -1.68
N GLU A 257 -11.14 -15.27 -1.56
CA GLU A 257 -11.46 -16.12 -2.72
C GLU A 257 -12.41 -15.40 -3.68
N LEU A 258 -13.53 -14.87 -3.17
CA LEU A 258 -14.49 -14.08 -3.96
C LEU A 258 -13.80 -12.90 -4.68
N LEU A 259 -12.94 -12.16 -3.98
CA LEU A 259 -12.16 -11.06 -4.55
C LEU A 259 -11.29 -11.54 -5.72
N THR A 260 -10.50 -12.59 -5.50
CA THR A 260 -9.55 -13.09 -6.51
C THR A 260 -10.26 -13.64 -7.75
N GLU A 261 -11.33 -14.42 -7.56
CA GLU A 261 -12.14 -14.98 -8.64
C GLU A 261 -12.83 -13.87 -9.43
N THR A 262 -13.55 -12.99 -8.74
CA THR A 262 -14.31 -11.89 -9.36
C THR A 262 -13.40 -10.98 -10.19
N LEU A 263 -12.26 -10.56 -9.66
CA LEU A 263 -11.34 -9.68 -10.38
C LEU A 263 -10.66 -10.38 -11.56
N LYS A 264 -10.32 -11.67 -11.42
CA LYS A 264 -9.75 -12.48 -12.51
C LYS A 264 -10.73 -12.65 -13.66
N GLU A 265 -11.99 -12.97 -13.39
CA GLU A 265 -13.06 -13.07 -14.40
C GLU A 265 -13.27 -11.74 -15.14
N ASN A 266 -13.03 -10.63 -14.45
CA ASN A 266 -13.08 -9.28 -15.01
C ASN A 266 -11.73 -8.83 -15.61
N GLY A 267 -10.79 -9.74 -15.84
CA GLY A 267 -9.54 -9.46 -16.58
C GLY A 267 -8.48 -8.68 -15.81
N TYR A 268 -8.54 -8.66 -14.48
CA TYR A 268 -7.43 -8.19 -13.65
C TYR A 268 -6.43 -9.33 -13.42
N ILE A 269 -5.15 -8.96 -13.30
CA ILE A 269 -4.07 -9.83 -12.88
C ILE A 269 -3.81 -9.55 -11.41
N HIS A 270 -3.89 -10.59 -10.58
CA HIS A 270 -3.52 -10.57 -9.17
C HIS A 270 -2.01 -10.63 -9.05
N TYR A 271 -1.32 -9.50 -9.16
CA TYR A 271 0.13 -9.45 -9.32
C TYR A 271 0.90 -9.42 -7.99
N GLU A 272 0.24 -9.02 -6.91
CA GLU A 272 0.69 -9.14 -5.52
C GLU A 272 -0.52 -9.42 -4.60
N ILE A 273 -0.32 -10.06 -3.43
CA ILE A 273 -1.39 -10.48 -2.48
C ILE A 273 -2.53 -9.46 -2.33
N SER A 274 -2.24 -8.19 -2.17
CA SER A 274 -3.23 -7.13 -1.97
C SER A 274 -3.47 -6.28 -3.22
N ASN A 275 -2.82 -6.54 -4.35
CA ASN A 275 -2.87 -5.67 -5.52
C ASN A 275 -3.26 -6.40 -6.82
N PHE A 276 -4.22 -5.79 -7.52
CA PHE A 276 -4.79 -6.28 -8.76
C PHE A 276 -4.75 -5.17 -9.80
N ALA A 277 -4.36 -5.49 -11.03
CA ALA A 277 -4.43 -4.51 -12.11
C ALA A 277 -4.75 -5.13 -13.46
N LYS A 278 -5.29 -4.32 -14.36
CA LYS A 278 -5.40 -4.66 -15.79
C LYS A 278 -3.99 -4.89 -16.39
N PRO A 279 -3.88 -5.62 -17.51
CA PRO A 279 -2.61 -5.82 -18.18
C PRO A 279 -1.88 -4.49 -18.45
N ASN A 280 -0.59 -4.45 -18.12
CA ASN A 280 0.29 -3.28 -18.24
C ASN A 280 -0.08 -2.08 -17.35
N GLN A 281 -0.91 -2.28 -16.32
CA GLN A 281 -1.35 -1.22 -15.38
C GLN A 281 -0.88 -1.46 -13.94
N PHE A 282 0.18 -2.25 -13.73
CA PHE A 282 0.74 -2.43 -12.39
C PHE A 282 1.31 -1.11 -11.87
N SER A 283 1.04 -0.81 -10.60
CA SER A 283 1.65 0.34 -9.91
C SER A 283 3.17 0.23 -10.01
N LYS A 284 3.83 1.24 -10.58
CA LYS A 284 5.30 1.25 -10.67
C LYS A 284 5.91 1.33 -9.28
N HIS A 285 5.30 2.10 -8.37
CA HIS A 285 5.76 2.21 -6.99
C HIS A 285 5.69 0.87 -6.25
N ASN A 286 4.52 0.23 -6.24
CA ASN A 286 4.34 -1.05 -5.54
C ASN A 286 5.26 -2.12 -6.16
N THR A 287 5.33 -2.18 -7.49
CA THR A 287 6.21 -3.12 -8.19
C THR A 287 7.68 -2.96 -7.81
N ALA A 288 8.18 -1.73 -7.69
CA ALA A 288 9.57 -1.48 -7.29
C ALA A 288 9.84 -1.94 -5.85
N TYR A 289 8.90 -1.69 -4.92
CA TYR A 289 8.99 -2.19 -3.55
C TYR A 289 9.08 -3.72 -3.50
N TRP A 290 8.19 -4.41 -4.22
CA TRP A 290 8.15 -5.88 -4.23
C TRP A 290 9.29 -6.54 -5.01
N LYS A 291 10.12 -5.75 -5.70
CA LYS A 291 11.31 -6.21 -6.43
C LYS A 291 12.62 -5.88 -5.71
N ASP A 292 12.56 -5.54 -4.42
CA ASP A 292 13.74 -5.23 -3.60
C ASP A 292 14.57 -4.06 -4.18
N GLU A 293 13.93 -3.10 -4.86
CA GLU A 293 14.61 -1.91 -5.38
C GLU A 293 14.87 -0.89 -4.25
N PRO A 294 16.06 -0.25 -4.21
CA PRO A 294 16.36 0.81 -3.25
C PRO A 294 15.37 1.98 -3.33
N TYR A 295 15.03 2.51 -2.15
CA TYR A 295 14.09 3.60 -2.00
C TYR A 295 14.45 4.57 -0.89
N LEU A 296 14.14 5.84 -1.14
CA LEU A 296 14.26 6.92 -0.18
C LEU A 296 12.86 7.28 0.32
N GLY A 297 12.62 7.08 1.61
CA GLY A 297 11.48 7.61 2.32
C GLY A 297 11.80 8.95 2.96
N LEU A 298 10.90 9.90 2.78
CA LEU A 298 11.00 11.25 3.31
C LEU A 298 9.77 11.55 4.17
N GLY A 299 9.91 12.40 5.19
CA GLY A 299 8.84 12.73 6.13
C GLY A 299 8.84 11.86 7.39
N THR A 300 7.99 12.24 8.33
CA THR A 300 7.90 11.58 9.65
C THR A 300 7.57 10.09 9.48
N SER A 301 8.21 9.20 10.23
CA SER A 301 8.02 7.74 10.17
C SER A 301 8.35 7.05 8.84
N ALA A 302 8.79 7.80 7.83
CA ALA A 302 9.14 7.22 6.53
C ALA A 302 10.34 6.28 6.68
N HIS A 303 10.30 5.19 5.92
CA HIS A 303 11.39 4.22 5.85
C HIS A 303 12.16 4.39 4.55
N SER A 304 13.45 4.12 4.58
CA SER A 304 14.30 4.01 3.38
C SER A 304 15.06 2.70 3.40
N TYR A 305 15.49 2.27 2.22
CA TYR A 305 16.32 1.10 2.04
C TYR A 305 17.31 1.38 0.92
N ASP A 306 18.61 1.24 1.22
CA ASP A 306 19.67 1.47 0.25
C ASP A 306 20.20 0.17 -0.38
N GLY A 307 19.55 -0.98 -0.16
CA GLY A 307 20.05 -2.30 -0.58
C GLY A 307 20.90 -3.03 0.47
N LYS A 308 21.32 -2.33 1.53
CA LYS A 308 22.12 -2.90 2.63
C LYS A 308 21.55 -2.54 4.00
N ASN A 309 21.11 -1.31 4.18
CA ASN A 309 20.65 -0.74 5.43
C ASN A 309 19.21 -0.28 5.29
N ARG A 310 18.47 -0.38 6.38
CA ARG A 310 17.18 0.28 6.57
C ARG A 310 17.38 1.56 7.35
N PHE A 311 16.62 2.57 6.96
CA PHE A 311 16.56 3.84 7.64
C PHE A 311 15.12 4.07 8.06
N MET A 312 14.90 4.57 9.27
CA MET A 312 13.57 4.92 9.75
C MET A 312 13.61 6.31 10.36
N ASN A 313 12.84 7.23 9.81
CA ASN A 313 12.63 8.55 10.37
C ASN A 313 11.82 8.47 11.66
N ALA A 314 12.10 9.38 12.60
CA ALA A 314 11.38 9.47 13.86
C ALA A 314 9.86 9.54 13.64
N ALA A 315 9.09 8.69 14.31
CA ALA A 315 7.62 8.70 14.29
C ALA A 315 7.05 9.78 15.25
N ASN A 316 7.53 11.03 15.11
CA ASN A 316 7.08 12.15 15.91
C ASN A 316 7.35 13.48 15.18
N ASN A 317 6.27 14.19 14.80
CA ASN A 317 6.36 15.41 13.98
C ASN A 317 7.23 16.51 14.62
N ARG A 318 7.16 16.67 15.95
CA ARG A 318 7.94 17.69 16.66
C ARG A 318 9.43 17.36 16.65
N ASN A 319 9.77 16.12 17.00
CA ASN A 319 11.15 15.62 16.99
C ASN A 319 11.76 15.74 15.57
N TYR A 320 10.98 15.32 14.56
CA TYR A 320 11.35 15.44 13.15
C TYR A 320 11.69 16.88 12.75
N VAL A 321 10.81 17.84 13.04
CA VAL A 321 11.02 19.27 12.75
C VAL A 321 12.21 19.85 13.52
N GLU A 322 12.34 19.55 14.82
CA GLU A 322 13.41 20.09 15.66
C GLU A 322 14.81 19.63 15.21
N ASN A 323 14.96 18.40 14.73
CA ASN A 323 16.24 17.89 14.22
C ASN A 323 16.62 18.48 12.87
N LEU A 324 15.67 18.54 11.94
CA LEU A 324 15.92 19.10 10.60
C LEU A 324 16.20 20.61 10.65
N ASN A 325 15.64 21.32 11.63
CA ASN A 325 16.01 22.71 11.90
C ASN A 325 17.48 22.88 12.34
N LYS A 326 18.09 21.83 12.89
CA LYS A 326 19.52 21.77 13.24
C LYS A 326 20.37 21.13 12.14
N ASN A 327 19.81 20.90 10.96
CA ASN A 327 20.44 20.17 9.84
C ASN A 327 20.89 18.75 10.22
N SER A 328 20.13 18.07 11.09
CA SER A 328 20.36 16.68 11.46
C SER A 328 19.21 15.82 10.97
N LEU A 329 19.53 14.69 10.33
CA LEU A 329 18.52 13.71 9.91
C LEU A 329 17.99 12.96 11.15
N PRO A 330 16.67 12.93 11.40
CA PRO A 330 16.07 12.28 12.56
C PRO A 330 15.85 10.77 12.32
N GLN A 331 16.87 10.06 11.84
CA GLN A 331 16.74 8.67 11.41
C GLN A 331 17.54 7.69 12.27
N THR A 332 16.98 6.49 12.48
CA THR A 332 17.73 5.32 12.95
C THR A 332 18.17 4.48 11.77
N ILE A 333 19.35 3.88 11.84
CA ILE A 333 19.91 3.01 10.80
C ILE A 333 20.01 1.59 11.36
N ASP A 334 19.51 0.63 10.58
CA ASP A 334 19.60 -0.80 10.86
C ASP A 334 20.37 -1.47 9.71
N GLU A 335 21.52 -2.08 10.02
CA GLU A 335 22.38 -2.75 9.03
C GLU A 335 21.91 -4.20 8.88
N LEU A 336 21.45 -4.57 7.68
CA LEU A 336 20.93 -5.90 7.44
C LEU A 336 22.07 -6.91 7.28
N SER A 337 21.97 -8.05 7.95
CA SER A 337 22.81 -9.19 7.66
C SER A 337 22.46 -9.80 6.29
N GLU A 338 23.28 -10.73 5.82
CA GLU A 338 22.96 -11.48 4.60
C GLU A 338 21.68 -12.30 4.75
N ASN A 339 21.49 -12.94 5.91
CA ASN A 339 20.27 -13.68 6.23
C ASN A 339 19.04 -12.77 6.22
N ASP A 340 19.15 -11.56 6.78
CA ASP A 340 18.04 -10.60 6.76
C ASP A 340 17.66 -10.26 5.31
N ARG A 341 18.63 -9.97 4.45
CA ARG A 341 18.36 -9.68 3.02
C ARG A 341 17.76 -10.87 2.27
N ILE A 342 18.11 -12.10 2.62
CA ILE A 342 17.50 -13.31 2.06
C ILE A 342 16.05 -13.44 2.55
N ASN A 343 15.81 -13.25 3.85
CA ASN A 343 14.47 -13.30 4.45
C ASN A 343 13.55 -12.22 3.85
N GLU A 344 14.06 -11.00 3.64
CA GLU A 344 13.34 -9.93 2.94
C GLU A 344 12.99 -10.29 1.50
N TYR A 345 13.92 -10.94 0.78
CA TYR A 345 13.65 -11.43 -0.56
C TYR A 345 12.54 -12.49 -0.56
N PHE A 346 12.53 -13.42 0.40
CA PHE A 346 11.43 -14.39 0.54
C PHE A 346 10.10 -13.69 0.80
N LEU A 347 10.06 -12.77 1.77
CA LEU A 347 8.86 -12.05 2.17
C LEU A 347 8.27 -11.23 1.01
N THR A 348 9.12 -10.50 0.28
CA THR A 348 8.66 -9.62 -0.80
C THR A 348 8.31 -10.37 -2.08
N SER A 349 9.13 -11.35 -2.49
CA SER A 349 8.96 -12.01 -3.78
C SER A 349 7.84 -13.04 -3.81
N LEU A 350 7.63 -13.83 -2.73
CA LEU A 350 6.55 -14.81 -2.64
C LEU A 350 5.16 -14.19 -2.74
N ARG A 351 5.02 -12.95 -2.26
CA ARG A 351 3.77 -12.21 -2.33
C ARG A 351 3.36 -11.85 -3.76
N THR A 352 4.27 -11.99 -4.74
CA THR A 352 4.05 -11.58 -6.12
C THR A 352 3.86 -12.76 -7.08
N ILE A 353 3.32 -12.48 -8.26
CA ILE A 353 3.28 -13.45 -9.38
C ILE A 353 4.66 -13.83 -9.92
N TRP A 354 5.71 -13.07 -9.57
CA TRP A 354 7.07 -13.34 -10.02
C TRP A 354 7.78 -14.37 -9.15
N GLY A 355 7.38 -14.52 -7.89
CA GLY A 355 7.92 -15.52 -6.97
C GLY A 355 9.41 -15.41 -6.66
N ILE A 356 9.91 -16.43 -5.97
CA ILE A 356 11.33 -16.58 -5.62
C ILE A 356 12.06 -17.17 -6.82
N ASP A 357 12.96 -16.39 -7.44
CA ASP A 357 13.91 -16.87 -8.46
C ASP A 357 15.10 -17.57 -7.77
N LEU A 358 15.18 -18.90 -7.95
CA LEU A 358 16.25 -19.71 -7.37
C LEU A 358 17.63 -19.38 -7.95
N ASN A 359 17.69 -18.95 -9.21
CA ASN A 359 18.95 -18.52 -9.84
C ASN A 359 19.43 -17.19 -9.24
N HIS A 360 18.52 -16.29 -8.88
CA HIS A 360 18.84 -15.05 -8.19
C HIS A 360 19.50 -15.33 -6.84
N LEU A 361 18.91 -16.20 -6.01
CA LEU A 361 19.45 -16.58 -4.71
C LEU A 361 20.86 -17.17 -4.80
N ASN A 362 21.06 -18.11 -5.72
CA ASN A 362 22.35 -18.73 -5.93
C ASN A 362 23.42 -17.72 -6.39
N LYS A 363 23.08 -16.82 -7.32
CA LYS A 363 24.04 -15.84 -7.86
C LYS A 363 24.34 -14.69 -6.91
N LYS A 364 23.33 -14.16 -6.21
CA LYS A 364 23.47 -12.98 -5.34
C LYS A 364 23.97 -13.34 -3.96
N TYR A 365 23.49 -14.45 -3.39
CA TYR A 365 23.74 -14.82 -1.99
C TYR A 365 24.46 -16.17 -1.83
N ASN A 366 24.82 -16.85 -2.92
CA ASN A 366 25.37 -18.22 -2.86
C ASN A 366 24.50 -19.17 -2.01
N TYR A 367 23.18 -18.96 -2.05
CA TYR A 367 22.22 -19.67 -1.21
C TYR A 367 21.34 -20.60 -2.06
N ASN A 368 21.49 -21.91 -1.84
CA ASN A 368 20.65 -22.92 -2.50
C ASN A 368 19.42 -23.24 -1.64
N LEU A 369 18.29 -22.59 -1.93
CA LEU A 369 17.05 -22.76 -1.17
C LEU A 369 16.51 -24.20 -1.17
N LEU A 370 16.63 -24.91 -2.29
CA LEU A 370 16.13 -26.29 -2.39
C LEU A 370 16.91 -27.26 -1.50
N GLU A 371 18.22 -27.03 -1.31
CA GLU A 371 19.05 -27.84 -0.41
C GLU A 371 18.82 -27.47 1.04
N ASN A 372 18.87 -26.17 1.36
CA ASN A 372 18.81 -25.67 2.74
C ASN A 372 17.41 -25.85 3.36
N GLN A 373 16.33 -25.72 2.59
CA GLN A 373 14.95 -25.83 3.06
C GLN A 373 14.18 -27.01 2.43
N SER A 374 14.88 -28.06 1.99
CA SER A 374 14.30 -29.22 1.29
C SER A 374 13.04 -29.82 1.93
N LYS A 375 13.06 -30.02 3.26
CA LYS A 375 11.93 -30.58 4.01
C LYS A 375 10.71 -29.65 4.01
N THR A 376 10.93 -28.37 4.27
CA THR A 376 9.88 -27.34 4.29
C THR A 376 9.25 -27.19 2.91
N ILE A 377 10.07 -27.10 1.87
CA ILE A 377 9.61 -26.98 0.48
C ILE A 377 8.83 -28.23 0.04
N SER A 378 9.32 -29.43 0.33
CA SER A 378 8.60 -30.67 0.01
C SER A 378 7.23 -30.70 0.66
N LYS A 379 7.15 -30.34 1.96
CA LYS A 379 5.88 -30.25 2.68
C LYS A 379 4.94 -29.22 2.06
N LEU A 380 5.43 -28.06 1.65
CA LEU A 380 4.61 -27.01 1.04
C LEU A 380 4.08 -27.43 -0.34
N ILE A 381 4.89 -28.12 -1.14
CA ILE A 381 4.46 -28.68 -2.43
C ILE A 381 3.42 -29.79 -2.22
N ASP A 382 3.66 -30.72 -1.31
CA ASP A 382 2.73 -31.83 -1.01
C ASP A 382 1.36 -31.35 -0.52
N ASN A 383 1.32 -30.17 0.14
CA ASN A 383 0.08 -29.53 0.60
C ASN A 383 -0.52 -28.54 -0.42
N GLU A 384 0.04 -28.47 -1.63
CA GLU A 384 -0.36 -27.59 -2.73
C GLU A 384 -0.32 -26.10 -2.36
N MET A 385 0.61 -25.70 -1.49
CA MET A 385 0.77 -24.30 -1.05
C MET A 385 1.69 -23.51 -1.99
N ILE A 386 2.70 -24.19 -2.56
CA ILE A 386 3.63 -23.61 -3.52
C ILE A 386 3.81 -24.54 -4.70
N GLU A 387 4.26 -23.99 -5.82
CA GLU A 387 4.68 -24.77 -6.99
C GLU A 387 6.00 -24.24 -7.56
N LEU A 388 6.77 -25.15 -8.18
CA LEU A 388 8.02 -24.82 -8.85
C LEU A 388 7.78 -24.72 -10.37
N LYS A 389 7.99 -23.54 -10.95
CA LYS A 389 7.89 -23.27 -12.39
C LYS A 389 9.16 -22.60 -12.89
N ASN A 390 9.88 -23.24 -13.82
CA ASN A 390 11.08 -22.67 -14.47
C ASN A 390 12.07 -22.03 -13.47
N ASP A 391 12.57 -22.82 -12.50
CA ASP A 391 13.46 -22.36 -11.42
C ASP A 391 12.90 -21.25 -10.53
N THR A 392 11.58 -21.10 -10.48
CA THR A 392 10.89 -20.09 -9.67
C THR A 392 9.88 -20.76 -8.77
N ILE A 393 9.91 -20.45 -7.47
CA ILE A 393 8.86 -20.87 -6.52
C ILE A 393 7.78 -19.79 -6.47
N ILE A 394 6.54 -20.16 -6.76
CA ILE A 394 5.37 -19.27 -6.65
C ILE A 394 4.32 -19.85 -5.72
N LEU A 395 3.49 -19.00 -5.13
CA LEU A 395 2.32 -19.42 -4.36
C LEU A 395 1.22 -19.93 -5.30
N THR A 396 0.55 -21.01 -4.90
CA THR A 396 -0.73 -21.41 -5.49
C THR A 396 -1.85 -20.49 -5.00
N GLU A 397 -3.07 -20.60 -5.55
CA GLU A 397 -4.22 -19.83 -5.03
C GLU A 397 -4.46 -20.10 -3.53
N LYS A 398 -4.38 -21.37 -3.12
CA LYS A 398 -4.43 -21.77 -1.70
C LYS A 398 -3.25 -21.19 -0.90
N GLY A 399 -2.06 -21.19 -1.48
CA GLY A 399 -0.85 -20.63 -0.87
C GLY A 399 -0.95 -19.14 -0.54
N LYS A 400 -1.62 -18.36 -1.38
CA LYS A 400 -1.75 -16.89 -1.21
C LYS A 400 -2.44 -16.50 0.09
N LEU A 401 -3.38 -17.31 0.59
CA LEU A 401 -4.02 -17.08 1.90
C LEU A 401 -3.02 -17.13 3.07
N PHE A 402 -1.87 -17.76 2.88
CA PHE A 402 -0.86 -18.00 3.91
C PHE A 402 0.51 -17.44 3.54
N ALA A 403 0.57 -16.47 2.63
CA ALA A 403 1.81 -15.95 2.06
C ALA A 403 2.87 -15.58 3.11
N ASP A 404 2.48 -14.82 4.14
CA ASP A 404 3.39 -14.36 5.19
C ASP A 404 3.88 -15.50 6.09
N GLY A 405 3.00 -16.46 6.40
CA GLY A 405 3.35 -17.66 7.16
C GLY A 405 4.33 -18.55 6.39
N ILE A 406 4.09 -18.74 5.10
CA ILE A 406 4.98 -19.51 4.21
C ILE A 406 6.34 -18.83 4.10
N ALA A 407 6.40 -17.51 3.95
CA ALA A 407 7.66 -16.77 3.93
C ALA A 407 8.42 -16.97 5.26
N SER A 408 7.73 -16.82 6.39
CA SER A 408 8.32 -17.02 7.72
C SER A 408 8.86 -18.43 7.94
N ASP A 409 8.19 -19.47 7.41
CA ASP A 409 8.64 -20.86 7.51
C ASP A 409 9.96 -21.12 6.75
N LEU A 410 10.32 -20.25 5.79
CA LEU A 410 11.54 -20.35 5.00
C LEU A 410 12.72 -19.53 5.55
N PHE A 411 12.48 -18.68 6.56
CA PHE A 411 13.50 -17.79 7.10
C PHE A 411 14.71 -18.53 7.69
N LEU A 412 15.87 -17.85 7.63
CA LEU A 412 17.19 -18.32 8.05
C LEU A 412 17.55 -18.01 9.50
#